data_AF-A0A382NBQ1-F1
#
_entry.id   AF-A0A382NBQ1-F1
#
_cell.length_a   1.000
_cell.length_b   1.000
_cell.length_c   1.000
_cell.angle_alpha   90.00
_cell.angle_beta   90.00
_cell.angle_gamma   90.00
#
_symmetry.space_group_name_H-M   'P 1'
#
loop_
_entity.id
_entity.type
_entity.pdbx_description
1 polymer ?
#
loop_
_entity_poly.entity_id
_entity_poly.type
_entity_poly.pdbx_seq_one_letter_code
_entity_poly.pdbx_strand_id
1 'polypeptide(L)'
;ERFIKTLDLGMGILETAINELKGKDIDGEIAFKLYDTYGFPVDLTADVARERGLTVDMEGFEIKMKQQKDRARKAGDFNDKKSNVVIDDETKFLGYELFDNNATVKAIIKDDQLVNSISDGDEAIVILDQSSFYGESGGQTGDSGLLLKKGAKFEVNDTQRQASNAFEHYGRLVSGSLKVGSKVEAKIDQQRRKNIMNNHSATHLLHEALRQILGDKVQQKGSLVEADKLRLDFSHDELVSRAELDKVEAIVNTQILGNSEVKTEETDIETAMKKGAMALFGEKYGDSVRVLSMGNDNFSVELCGGTHVKRLGDIGRFKIISESSIAAGIRRIEAITGIDAYQLDKQTEGSLNQIANLTKSSDIAQTVKKVT
;
A
#
# COMPACT_ATOMS: atom_id res chain seq x y z
N GLU A 1 -19.78 13.59 10.06
CA GLU A 1 -19.71 14.74 9.14
C GLU A 1 -19.10 14.45 7.77
N ARG A 2 -17.85 13.94 7.62
CA ARG A 2 -17.30 13.66 6.27
C ARG A 2 -18.08 12.57 5.50
N PHE A 3 -18.51 11.49 6.15
CA PHE A 3 -19.37 10.47 5.50
C PHE A 3 -20.73 11.03 5.07
N ILE A 4 -21.37 11.88 5.89
CA ILE A 4 -22.61 12.59 5.52
C ILE A 4 -22.33 13.61 4.41
N LYS A 5 -21.21 14.32 4.42
CA LYS A 5 -20.82 15.19 3.29
C LYS A 5 -20.52 14.41 2.01
N THR A 6 -19.96 13.21 2.11
CA THR A 6 -19.73 12.28 1.00
C THR A 6 -21.02 11.66 0.49
N LEU A 7 -21.96 11.36 1.39
CA LEU A 7 -23.33 10.92 1.07
C LEU A 7 -24.15 12.06 0.48
N ASP A 8 -24.10 13.28 1.02
CA ASP A 8 -24.80 14.46 0.50
C ASP A 8 -24.22 14.88 -0.85
N LEU A 9 -22.90 14.79 -1.02
CA LEU A 9 -22.25 15.02 -2.31
C LEU A 9 -22.61 13.92 -3.32
N GLY A 10 -22.54 12.65 -2.91
CA GLY A 10 -22.93 11.50 -3.72
C GLY A 10 -24.41 11.51 -4.08
N MET A 11 -25.27 11.90 -3.14
CA MET A 11 -26.72 12.06 -3.33
C MET A 11 -27.02 13.25 -4.23
N GLY A 12 -26.33 14.38 -4.06
CA GLY A 12 -26.47 15.53 -4.95
C GLY A 12 -26.04 15.22 -6.39
N ILE A 13 -24.96 14.45 -6.56
CA ILE A 13 -24.51 13.96 -7.88
C ILE A 13 -25.52 12.97 -8.45
N LEU A 14 -26.03 12.04 -7.64
CA LEU A 14 -27.05 11.08 -8.05
C LEU A 14 -28.36 11.78 -8.43
N GLU A 15 -28.82 12.77 -7.67
CA GLU A 15 -30.01 13.56 -8.00
C GLU A 15 -29.83 14.37 -9.28
N THR A 16 -28.63 14.94 -9.49
CA THR A 16 -28.31 15.64 -10.74
C THR A 16 -28.37 14.67 -11.92
N ALA A 17 -27.76 13.49 -11.78
CA ALA A 17 -27.79 12.45 -12.80
C ALA A 17 -29.22 11.95 -13.10
N ILE A 18 -30.07 11.81 -12.08
CA ILE A 18 -31.48 11.44 -12.22
C ILE A 18 -32.28 12.54 -12.93
N ASN A 19 -32.01 13.82 -12.66
CA ASN A 19 -32.70 14.94 -13.29
C ASN A 19 -32.31 15.13 -14.76
N GLU A 20 -31.07 14.77 -15.12
CA GLU A 20 -30.56 14.83 -16.50
C GLU A 20 -30.84 13.55 -17.31
N LEU A 21 -31.43 12.54 -16.67
CA LEU A 21 -31.67 11.23 -17.23
C LEU A 21 -32.69 11.29 -18.39
N LYS A 22 -32.32 10.72 -19.54
CA LYS A 22 -33.22 10.51 -20.68
C LYS A 22 -33.59 9.03 -20.78
N GLY A 23 -34.44 8.56 -19.87
CA GLY A 23 -34.85 7.16 -19.83
C GLY A 23 -35.22 6.69 -18.43
N LYS A 24 -35.13 5.38 -18.20
CA LYS A 24 -35.34 4.77 -16.88
C LYS A 24 -34.06 4.22 -16.24
N ASP A 25 -32.97 4.15 -16.98
CA ASP A 25 -31.72 3.52 -16.54
C ASP A 25 -30.65 4.57 -16.19
N ILE A 26 -30.10 4.47 -14.97
CA ILE A 26 -28.91 5.19 -14.54
C ILE A 26 -27.69 4.50 -15.17
N ASP A 27 -26.91 5.26 -15.94
CA ASP A 27 -25.72 4.77 -16.64
C ASP A 27 -24.72 4.14 -15.65
N GLY A 28 -24.23 2.94 -15.99
CA GLY A 28 -23.26 2.21 -15.20
C GLY A 28 -21.95 2.97 -14.97
N GLU A 29 -21.57 3.89 -15.86
CA GLU A 29 -20.42 4.80 -15.69
C GLU A 29 -20.64 5.80 -14.55
N ILE A 30 -21.86 6.32 -14.41
CA ILE A 30 -22.22 7.25 -13.33
C ILE A 30 -22.27 6.48 -12.01
N ALA A 31 -22.90 5.30 -11.98
CA ALA A 31 -22.91 4.42 -10.81
C ALA A 31 -21.49 4.02 -10.37
N PHE A 32 -20.61 3.70 -11.34
CA PHE A 32 -19.22 3.41 -11.07
C PHE A 32 -18.47 4.62 -10.50
N LYS A 33 -18.67 5.82 -11.04
CA LYS A 33 -18.03 7.04 -10.54
C LYS A 33 -18.47 7.38 -9.12
N LEU A 34 -19.76 7.22 -8.83
CA LEU A 34 -20.32 7.35 -7.49
C LEU A 34 -19.63 6.39 -6.51
N TYR A 35 -19.46 5.13 -6.89
CA TYR A 35 -18.76 4.12 -6.10
C TYR A 35 -17.26 4.39 -5.94
N ASP A 36 -16.53 4.54 -7.04
CA ASP A 36 -15.07 4.57 -7.09
C ASP A 36 -14.50 5.92 -6.62
N THR A 37 -15.05 7.03 -7.09
CA THR A 37 -14.51 8.36 -6.82
C THR A 37 -15.08 8.97 -5.54
N TYR A 38 -16.35 8.68 -5.25
CA TYR A 38 -17.07 9.31 -4.14
C TYR A 38 -17.45 8.33 -3.04
N GLY A 39 -17.08 7.04 -3.13
CA GLY A 39 -17.34 6.05 -2.09
C GLY A 39 -18.84 5.79 -1.83
N PHE A 40 -19.70 6.12 -2.79
CA PHE A 40 -21.15 5.98 -2.70
C PHE A 40 -21.58 4.58 -3.16
N PRO A 41 -22.11 3.71 -2.28
CA PRO A 41 -22.36 2.31 -2.62
C PRO A 41 -23.34 2.16 -3.80
N VAL A 42 -23.04 1.22 -4.69
CA VAL A 42 -23.91 0.90 -5.84
C VAL A 42 -25.28 0.39 -5.37
N ASP A 43 -25.33 -0.33 -4.25
CA ASP A 43 -26.59 -0.80 -3.63
C ASP A 43 -27.49 0.38 -3.25
N LEU A 44 -26.89 1.46 -2.72
CA LEU A 44 -27.62 2.67 -2.35
C LEU A 44 -28.14 3.42 -3.60
N THR A 45 -27.33 3.43 -4.66
CA THR A 45 -27.73 3.97 -5.97
C THR A 45 -28.93 3.20 -6.53
N ALA A 46 -28.90 1.87 -6.41
CA ALA A 46 -29.96 0.97 -6.86
C ALA A 46 -31.24 1.10 -6.02
N ASP A 47 -31.13 1.31 -4.71
CA ASP A 47 -32.29 1.52 -3.84
C ASP A 47 -32.97 2.87 -4.11
N VAL A 48 -32.21 3.96 -4.26
CA VAL A 48 -32.75 5.28 -4.63
C VAL A 48 -33.39 5.25 -6.02
N ALA A 49 -32.77 4.55 -6.97
CA ALA A 49 -33.35 4.36 -8.31
C ALA A 49 -34.71 3.64 -8.22
N ARG A 50 -34.77 2.55 -7.43
CA ARG A 50 -35.98 1.74 -7.26
C ARG A 50 -37.14 2.52 -6.66
N GLU A 51 -36.88 3.35 -5.65
CA GLU A 51 -37.90 4.22 -5.05
C GLU A 51 -38.50 5.22 -6.05
N ARG A 52 -37.75 5.60 -7.09
CA ARG A 52 -38.19 6.52 -8.15
C ARG A 52 -38.67 5.82 -9.43
N GLY A 53 -38.83 4.49 -9.40
CA GLY A 53 -39.23 3.70 -10.57
C GLY A 53 -38.18 3.68 -11.69
N LEU A 54 -36.92 3.92 -11.34
CA LEU A 54 -35.74 3.85 -12.20
C LEU A 54 -34.97 2.54 -11.91
N THR A 55 -34.06 2.22 -12.82
CA THR A 55 -33.17 1.06 -12.77
C THR A 55 -31.72 1.54 -12.90
N VAL A 56 -30.76 0.72 -12.47
CA VAL A 56 -29.33 0.99 -12.64
C VAL A 56 -28.81 0.00 -13.66
N ASP A 57 -28.02 0.46 -14.62
CA ASP A 57 -27.30 -0.40 -15.54
C ASP A 57 -26.16 -1.12 -14.80
N MET A 58 -26.53 -2.22 -14.14
CA MET A 58 -25.60 -3.07 -13.41
C MET A 58 -24.60 -3.76 -14.34
N GLU A 59 -24.97 -4.01 -15.59
CA GLU A 59 -24.08 -4.61 -16.59
C GLU A 59 -22.96 -3.63 -16.97
N GLY A 60 -23.32 -2.37 -17.25
CA GLY A 60 -22.36 -1.28 -17.47
C GLY A 60 -21.48 -1.01 -16.25
N PHE A 61 -22.04 -1.04 -15.04
CA PHE A 61 -21.27 -0.91 -13.79
C PHE A 61 -20.24 -2.03 -13.65
N GLU A 62 -20.64 -3.30 -13.85
CA GLU A 62 -19.74 -4.45 -13.79
C GLU A 62 -18.69 -4.41 -14.89
N ILE A 63 -19.01 -3.91 -16.10
CA ILE A 63 -18.02 -3.67 -17.15
C ILE A 63 -16.96 -2.66 -16.69
N LYS A 64 -17.34 -1.56 -16.03
CA LYS A 64 -16.40 -0.54 -15.52
C LYS A 64 -15.59 -1.06 -14.33
N MET A 65 -16.20 -1.81 -13.41
CA MET A 65 -15.52 -2.52 -12.32
C MET A 65 -14.50 -3.53 -12.86
N LYS A 66 -14.89 -4.27 -13.89
CA LYS A 66 -14.00 -5.20 -14.59
C LYS A 66 -12.89 -4.44 -15.32
N GLN A 67 -13.15 -3.31 -15.97
CA GLN A 67 -12.11 -2.47 -16.58
C GLN A 67 -11.16 -1.85 -15.54
N GLN A 68 -11.62 -1.52 -14.33
CA GLN A 68 -10.76 -1.08 -13.23
C GLN A 68 -9.88 -2.24 -12.74
N LYS A 69 -10.47 -3.41 -12.50
CA LYS A 69 -9.75 -4.63 -12.14
C LYS A 69 -8.79 -5.06 -13.25
N ASP A 70 -9.17 -4.93 -14.51
CA ASP A 70 -8.36 -5.28 -15.68
C ASP A 70 -7.27 -4.23 -15.94
N ARG A 71 -7.46 -2.95 -15.58
CA ARG A 71 -6.37 -1.95 -15.54
C ARG A 71 -5.37 -2.29 -14.42
N ALA A 72 -5.87 -2.68 -13.24
CA ALA A 72 -5.03 -3.16 -12.15
C ALA A 72 -4.31 -4.49 -12.51
N ARG A 73 -4.98 -5.39 -13.24
CA ARG A 73 -4.40 -6.65 -13.73
C ARG A 73 -3.50 -6.48 -14.94
N LYS A 74 -3.73 -5.54 -15.85
CA LYS A 74 -2.80 -5.24 -16.96
C LYS A 74 -1.54 -4.54 -16.46
N ALA A 75 -1.63 -3.75 -15.38
CA ALA A 75 -0.46 -3.37 -14.62
C ALA A 75 0.23 -4.60 -13.98
N GLY A 76 -0.55 -5.62 -13.59
CA GLY A 76 -0.07 -6.92 -13.07
C GLY A 76 0.52 -7.91 -14.09
N ASP A 77 0.04 -7.96 -15.33
CA ASP A 77 0.49 -8.93 -16.37
C ASP A 77 1.94 -8.67 -16.82
N PHE A 78 2.44 -7.45 -16.62
CA PHE A 78 3.85 -7.10 -16.79
C PHE A 78 4.65 -7.35 -15.49
N ASN A 79 4.02 -7.27 -14.30
CA ASN A 79 4.65 -7.58 -12.99
C ASN A 79 4.90 -9.08 -12.76
N ASP A 80 4.10 -9.98 -13.35
CA ASP A 80 4.28 -11.43 -13.20
C ASP A 80 5.41 -12.00 -14.09
N LYS A 81 5.95 -11.20 -15.01
CA LYS A 81 7.11 -11.57 -15.83
C LYS A 81 8.37 -10.95 -15.27
N LYS A 82 9.04 -11.66 -14.36
CA LYS A 82 10.47 -11.40 -14.13
C LYS A 82 11.20 -11.52 -15.46
N SER A 83 11.84 -10.45 -15.90
CA SER A 83 12.70 -10.47 -17.07
C SER A 83 13.73 -11.59 -16.94
N ASN A 84 13.94 -12.33 -18.03
CA ASN A 84 14.96 -13.38 -18.09
C ASN A 84 16.37 -12.81 -18.37
N VAL A 85 16.47 -11.50 -18.62
CA VAL A 85 17.73 -10.83 -18.91
C VAL A 85 18.42 -10.47 -17.60
N VAL A 86 19.56 -11.11 -17.35
CA VAL A 86 20.41 -10.80 -16.19
C VAL A 86 21.19 -9.51 -16.46
N ILE A 87 21.12 -8.57 -15.53
CA ILE A 87 21.92 -7.35 -15.55
C ILE A 87 22.99 -7.44 -14.46
N ASP A 88 24.25 -7.47 -14.86
CA ASP A 88 25.38 -7.66 -13.93
C ASP A 88 25.70 -6.40 -13.10
N ASP A 89 25.45 -5.21 -13.66
CA ASP A 89 25.71 -3.93 -12.99
C ASP A 89 24.62 -3.62 -11.96
N GLU A 90 25.00 -3.41 -10.69
CA GLU A 90 24.07 -2.95 -9.67
C GLU A 90 23.57 -1.52 -9.91
N THR A 91 22.34 -1.24 -9.48
CA THR A 91 21.82 0.13 -9.41
C THR A 91 22.15 0.73 -8.04
N LYS A 92 22.84 1.87 -8.01
CA LYS A 92 23.07 2.59 -6.74
C LYS A 92 21.73 3.13 -6.21
N PHE A 93 21.25 2.56 -5.11
CA PHE A 93 20.02 3.03 -4.49
C PHE A 93 20.23 4.32 -3.69
N LEU A 94 19.42 5.34 -3.98
CA LEU A 94 19.43 6.66 -3.33
C LEU A 94 18.14 6.94 -2.53
N GLY A 95 17.16 6.02 -2.61
CA GLY A 95 15.79 6.25 -2.15
C GLY A 95 15.59 6.24 -0.63
N TYR A 96 16.65 6.03 0.15
CA TYR A 96 16.62 6.25 1.60
C TYR A 96 16.59 7.74 1.96
N GLU A 97 17.23 8.58 1.15
CA GLU A 97 17.38 10.02 1.42
C GLU A 97 16.58 10.88 0.44
N LEU A 98 16.44 10.40 -0.80
CA LEU A 98 15.90 11.15 -1.91
C LEU A 98 14.60 10.56 -2.44
N PHE A 99 13.70 11.42 -2.92
CA PHE A 99 12.51 11.04 -3.67
C PHE A 99 12.66 11.27 -5.19
N ASP A 100 13.73 11.94 -5.58
CA ASP A 100 14.08 12.19 -6.96
C ASP A 100 15.59 12.26 -7.13
N ASN A 101 16.07 11.88 -8.31
CA ASN A 101 17.48 11.99 -8.66
C ASN A 101 17.69 12.08 -10.17
N ASN A 102 18.83 12.63 -10.57
CA ASN A 102 19.30 12.47 -11.95
C ASN A 102 20.01 11.12 -12.11
N ALA A 103 19.80 10.48 -13.26
CA ALA A 103 20.33 9.16 -13.58
C ALA A 103 20.66 9.03 -15.08
N THR A 104 21.42 8.00 -15.42
CA THR A 104 21.72 7.58 -16.79
C THR A 104 21.07 6.23 -17.07
N VAL A 105 20.40 6.11 -18.21
CA VAL A 105 19.86 4.83 -18.69
C VAL A 105 21.02 3.91 -19.06
N LYS A 106 21.16 2.80 -18.35
CA LYS A 106 22.22 1.80 -18.55
C LYS A 106 21.80 0.68 -19.49
N ALA A 107 20.55 0.24 -19.38
CA ALA A 107 19.99 -0.77 -20.26
C ALA A 107 18.49 -0.53 -20.45
N ILE A 108 17.97 -1.03 -21.56
CA ILE A 108 16.55 -1.07 -21.85
C ILE A 108 16.23 -2.49 -22.33
N ILE A 109 15.23 -3.11 -21.72
CA ILE A 109 14.75 -4.43 -22.10
C ILE A 109 13.35 -4.24 -22.68
N LYS A 110 13.11 -4.80 -23.85
CA LYS A 110 11.79 -4.87 -24.49
C LYS A 110 11.62 -6.26 -25.06
N ASP A 111 10.47 -6.88 -24.82
CA ASP A 111 10.18 -8.26 -25.27
C ASP A 111 11.27 -9.27 -24.86
N ASP A 112 11.75 -9.19 -23.62
CA ASP A 112 12.84 -10.00 -23.05
C ASP A 112 14.19 -9.90 -23.80
N GLN A 113 14.42 -8.81 -24.54
CA GLN A 113 15.65 -8.55 -25.26
C GLN A 113 16.23 -7.17 -24.94
N LEU A 114 17.56 -7.09 -24.88
CA LEU A 114 18.26 -5.81 -24.76
C LEU A 114 18.12 -5.01 -26.06
N VAL A 115 17.61 -3.80 -25.94
CA VAL A 115 17.45 -2.86 -27.05
C VAL A 115 18.18 -1.56 -26.77
N ASN A 116 18.63 -0.89 -27.84
CA ASN A 116 19.35 0.39 -27.69
C ASN A 116 18.41 1.58 -27.46
N SER A 117 17.12 1.45 -27.83
CA SER A 117 16.14 2.52 -27.72
C SER A 117 14.71 2.01 -27.75
N ILE A 118 13.80 2.82 -27.19
CA ILE A 118 12.35 2.66 -27.25
C ILE A 118 11.71 3.97 -27.71
N SER A 119 10.51 3.87 -28.30
CA SER A 119 9.73 4.98 -28.84
C SER A 119 8.36 5.09 -28.18
N ASP A 120 7.65 6.18 -28.48
CA ASP A 120 6.31 6.42 -27.96
C ASP A 120 5.39 5.21 -28.12
N GLY A 121 4.74 4.85 -27.01
CA GLY A 121 3.84 3.72 -26.90
C GLY A 121 4.48 2.40 -26.45
N ASP A 122 5.80 2.27 -26.49
CA ASP A 122 6.51 1.05 -26.12
C ASP A 122 6.43 0.76 -24.62
N GLU A 123 6.11 -0.49 -24.27
CA GLU A 123 6.32 -1.07 -22.95
C GLU A 123 7.74 -1.63 -22.87
N ALA A 124 8.42 -1.38 -21.76
CA ALA A 124 9.81 -1.76 -21.57
C ALA A 124 10.17 -1.80 -20.08
N ILE A 125 11.35 -2.35 -19.80
CA ILE A 125 12.03 -2.26 -18.52
C ILE A 125 13.25 -1.38 -18.70
N VAL A 126 13.36 -0.33 -17.90
CA VAL A 126 14.50 0.58 -17.92
C VAL A 126 15.40 0.31 -16.71
N ILE A 127 16.70 0.23 -16.93
CA ILE A 127 17.70 0.10 -15.86
C ILE A 127 18.54 1.37 -15.81
N LEU A 128 18.74 1.88 -14.61
CA LEU A 128 19.48 3.10 -14.31
C LEU A 128 20.80 2.78 -13.57
N ASP A 129 21.78 3.66 -13.71
CA ASP A 129 23.02 3.64 -12.92
C ASP A 129 22.76 3.91 -11.42
N GLN A 130 21.83 4.80 -11.12
CA GLN A 130 21.38 5.13 -9.77
C GLN A 130 19.90 5.51 -9.74
N SER A 131 19.18 5.17 -8.68
CA SER A 131 17.73 5.41 -8.61
C SER A 131 17.22 5.64 -7.19
N SER A 132 16.23 6.54 -7.07
CA SER A 132 15.45 6.74 -5.85
C SER A 132 14.29 5.74 -5.73
N PHE A 133 13.96 5.01 -6.80
CA PHE A 133 12.93 3.97 -6.79
C PHE A 133 13.42 2.77 -5.98
N TYR A 134 12.58 2.28 -5.07
CA TYR A 134 12.84 1.06 -4.33
C TYR A 134 12.42 -0.12 -5.20
N GLY A 135 13.33 -1.07 -5.41
CA GLY A 135 13.01 -2.35 -6.01
C GLY A 135 12.37 -3.28 -4.96
N GLU A 136 11.22 -3.86 -5.30
CA GLU A 136 10.46 -4.75 -4.43
C GLU A 136 11.35 -5.78 -3.73
N SER A 137 11.32 -5.77 -2.40
CA SER A 137 12.03 -6.74 -1.56
C SER A 137 11.59 -6.64 -0.10
N GLY A 138 11.85 -7.69 0.70
CA GLY A 138 11.54 -7.70 2.13
C GLY A 138 10.05 -7.55 2.47
N GLY A 139 9.16 -7.85 1.53
CA GLY A 139 7.71 -7.64 1.65
C GLY A 139 7.24 -6.24 1.25
N GLN A 140 8.13 -5.27 1.06
CA GLN A 140 7.77 -3.93 0.58
C GLN A 140 7.66 -3.92 -0.95
N THR A 141 6.50 -3.51 -1.46
CA THR A 141 6.27 -3.38 -2.91
C THR A 141 7.18 -2.32 -3.55
N GLY A 142 7.44 -2.51 -4.84
CA GLY A 142 8.23 -1.60 -5.68
C GLY A 142 7.61 -0.22 -5.81
N ASP A 143 8.43 0.79 -6.09
CA ASP A 143 7.92 2.13 -6.40
C ASP A 143 7.41 2.28 -7.82
N SER A 144 6.48 3.21 -7.96
CA SER A 144 6.01 3.75 -9.22
C SER A 144 6.36 5.24 -9.32
N GLY A 145 6.26 5.80 -10.52
CA GLY A 145 6.65 7.19 -10.77
C GLY A 145 6.97 7.47 -12.23
N LEU A 146 7.90 8.40 -12.47
CA LEU A 146 8.25 8.92 -13.78
C LEU A 146 9.76 8.95 -14.01
N LEU A 147 10.19 8.60 -15.22
CA LEU A 147 11.50 8.98 -15.75
C LEU A 147 11.31 10.05 -16.82
N LEU A 148 11.90 11.22 -16.59
CA LEU A 148 11.69 12.42 -17.39
C LEU A 148 12.96 12.84 -18.10
N LYS A 149 12.82 13.26 -19.35
CA LYS A 149 13.87 13.93 -20.13
C LYS A 149 13.21 14.97 -21.02
N LYS A 150 13.96 15.98 -21.48
CA LYS A 150 13.45 16.92 -22.47
C LYS A 150 12.87 16.17 -23.68
N GLY A 151 11.54 16.26 -23.85
CA GLY A 151 10.81 15.63 -24.94
C GLY A 151 10.54 14.13 -24.79
N ALA A 152 10.78 13.52 -23.62
CA ALA A 152 10.43 12.13 -23.36
C ALA A 152 9.89 11.93 -21.93
N LYS A 153 8.83 11.11 -21.81
CA LYS A 153 8.19 10.76 -20.54
C LYS A 153 7.98 9.25 -20.49
N PHE A 154 8.61 8.58 -19.54
CA PHE A 154 8.38 7.16 -19.25
C PHE A 154 7.64 7.04 -17.91
N GLU A 155 6.51 6.35 -17.92
CA GLU A 155 5.72 6.06 -16.72
C GLU A 155 6.15 4.71 -16.16
N VAL A 156 6.68 4.71 -14.94
CA VAL A 156 7.08 3.51 -14.19
C VAL A 156 5.88 3.09 -13.34
N ASN A 157 5.38 1.89 -13.59
CA ASN A 157 4.25 1.33 -12.84
C ASN A 157 4.73 0.47 -11.66
N ASP A 158 5.91 -0.12 -11.80
CA ASP A 158 6.50 -0.99 -10.80
C ASP A 158 8.03 -0.99 -10.90
N THR A 159 8.70 -1.29 -9.78
CA THR A 159 10.15 -1.42 -9.71
C THR A 159 10.52 -2.72 -9.01
N GLN A 160 11.22 -3.60 -9.71
CA GLN A 160 11.67 -4.89 -9.16
C GLN A 160 13.19 -4.90 -8.96
N ARG A 161 13.66 -5.75 -8.05
CA ARG A 161 15.08 -5.92 -7.76
C ARG A 161 15.57 -7.29 -8.22
N GLN A 162 16.58 -7.31 -9.08
CA GLN A 162 17.29 -8.54 -9.42
C GLN A 162 18.23 -8.98 -8.28
N ALA A 163 18.66 -10.25 -8.32
CA ALA A 163 19.66 -10.78 -7.39
C ALA A 163 21.02 -10.04 -7.46
N SER A 164 21.32 -9.40 -8.61
CA SER A 164 22.50 -8.55 -8.83
C SER A 164 22.39 -7.14 -8.25
N ASN A 165 21.28 -6.79 -7.59
CA ASN A 165 20.91 -5.42 -7.20
C ASN A 165 20.67 -4.45 -8.37
N ALA A 166 20.52 -4.94 -9.60
CA ALA A 166 19.96 -4.14 -10.68
C ALA A 166 18.48 -3.85 -10.41
N PHE A 167 18.06 -2.58 -10.54
CA PHE A 167 16.68 -2.17 -10.35
C PHE A 167 16.01 -2.02 -11.72
N GLU A 168 14.96 -2.81 -11.90
CA GLU A 168 14.17 -2.90 -13.11
C GLU A 168 12.95 -1.99 -13.00
N HIS A 169 12.90 -0.94 -13.81
CA HIS A 169 11.78 0.02 -13.80
C HIS A 169 10.80 -0.38 -14.90
N TYR A 170 9.76 -1.12 -14.53
CA TYR A 170 8.73 -1.67 -15.42
C TYR A 170 7.75 -0.56 -15.79
N GLY A 171 7.52 -0.33 -17.09
CA GLY A 171 6.71 0.79 -17.49
C GLY A 171 6.49 0.96 -18.99
N ARG A 172 5.99 2.14 -19.35
CA ARG A 172 5.66 2.51 -20.73
C ARG A 172 6.18 3.90 -21.07
N LEU A 173 6.73 4.04 -22.28
CA LEU A 173 7.07 5.34 -22.83
C LEU A 173 5.81 6.03 -23.37
N VAL A 174 5.40 7.12 -22.73
CA VAL A 174 4.16 7.85 -23.04
C VAL A 174 4.37 8.95 -24.08
N SER A 175 5.61 9.39 -24.26
CA SER A 175 5.98 10.32 -25.32
C SER A 175 7.48 10.30 -25.57
N GLY A 176 7.87 10.59 -26.81
CA GLY A 176 9.26 10.80 -27.20
C GLY A 176 10.03 9.53 -27.51
N SER A 177 11.32 9.54 -27.19
CA SER A 177 12.20 8.38 -27.31
C SER A 177 13.23 8.34 -26.19
N LEU A 178 13.54 7.13 -25.73
CA LEU A 178 14.56 6.87 -24.73
C LEU A 178 15.60 5.92 -25.32
N LYS A 179 16.87 6.18 -25.04
CA LYS A 179 17.99 5.35 -25.50
C LYS A 179 18.99 5.11 -24.38
N VAL A 180 19.73 4.02 -24.46
CA VAL A 180 20.88 3.77 -23.59
C VAL A 180 21.84 4.97 -23.63
N GLY A 181 22.34 5.38 -22.47
CA GLY A 181 23.13 6.60 -22.26
C GLY A 181 22.32 7.89 -22.13
N SER A 182 20.99 7.85 -22.20
CA SER A 182 20.16 9.04 -21.94
C SER A 182 20.24 9.44 -20.48
N LYS A 183 20.41 10.74 -20.23
CA LYS A 183 20.20 11.33 -18.90
C LYS A 183 18.71 11.56 -18.66
N VAL A 184 18.22 11.12 -17.51
CA VAL A 184 16.84 11.24 -17.07
C VAL A 184 16.78 11.78 -15.64
N GLU A 185 15.69 12.46 -15.33
CA GLU A 185 15.28 12.79 -13.97
C GLU A 185 14.27 11.73 -13.52
N ALA A 186 14.65 10.92 -12.53
CA ALA A 186 13.82 9.89 -11.94
C ALA A 186 13.05 10.48 -10.76
N LYS A 187 11.71 10.36 -10.77
CA LYS A 187 10.80 10.87 -9.72
C LYS A 187 9.83 9.80 -9.30
N ILE A 188 9.86 9.40 -8.04
CA ILE A 188 8.87 8.47 -7.51
C ILE A 188 7.54 9.17 -7.21
N ASP A 189 6.46 8.40 -7.10
CA ASP A 189 5.23 8.85 -6.45
C ASP A 189 5.48 8.99 -4.92
N GLN A 190 5.70 10.24 -4.50
CA GLN A 190 6.02 10.55 -3.12
C GLN A 190 4.91 10.21 -2.13
N GLN A 191 3.64 10.36 -2.54
CA GLN A 191 2.53 10.09 -1.63
C GLN A 191 2.38 8.58 -1.43
N ARG A 192 2.44 7.82 -2.53
CA ARG A 192 2.44 6.36 -2.47
C ARG A 192 3.60 5.84 -1.62
N ARG A 193 4.83 6.35 -1.84
CA ARG A 193 6.00 5.98 -1.04
C ARG A 193 5.81 6.25 0.44
N LYS A 194 5.28 7.42 0.81
CA LYS A 194 5.04 7.76 2.23
C LYS A 194 4.05 6.80 2.87
N ASN A 195 2.97 6.45 2.18
CA ASN A 195 2.01 5.48 2.71
C ASN A 195 2.64 4.09 2.89
N ILE A 196 3.47 3.65 1.94
CA ILE A 196 4.25 2.41 2.07
C ILE A 196 5.19 2.47 3.27
N MET A 197 5.94 3.57 3.44
CA MET A 197 6.83 3.76 4.61
C MET A 197 6.06 3.72 5.93
N ASN A 198 4.86 4.30 5.97
CA ASN A 198 3.98 4.26 7.14
C ASN A 198 3.59 2.81 7.49
N ASN A 199 3.11 2.07 6.48
CA ASN A 199 2.71 0.67 6.62
C ASN A 199 3.92 -0.22 6.97
N HIS A 200 5.10 0.05 6.40
CA HIS A 200 6.32 -0.70 6.69
C HIS A 200 6.74 -0.51 8.15
N SER A 201 6.86 0.74 8.60
CA SER A 201 7.22 1.04 9.97
C SER A 201 6.19 0.51 10.98
N ALA A 202 4.90 0.56 10.65
CA ALA A 202 3.86 -0.04 11.48
C ALA A 202 3.96 -1.57 11.56
N THR A 203 4.45 -2.24 10.52
CA THR A 203 4.65 -3.70 10.51
C THR A 203 5.64 -4.14 11.59
N HIS A 204 6.74 -3.42 11.74
CA HIS A 204 7.73 -3.69 12.80
C HIS A 204 7.19 -3.42 14.21
N LEU A 205 6.45 -2.32 14.40
CA LEU A 205 5.79 -2.04 15.69
C LEU A 205 4.76 -3.11 16.03
N LEU A 206 3.99 -3.56 15.03
CA LEU A 206 3.01 -4.63 15.18
C LEU A 206 3.69 -5.96 15.56
N HIS A 207 4.78 -6.32 14.88
CA HIS A 207 5.50 -7.55 15.16
C HIS A 207 6.00 -7.60 16.61
N GLU A 208 6.62 -6.52 17.08
CA GLU A 208 7.07 -6.45 18.48
C GLU A 208 5.89 -6.43 19.47
N ALA A 209 4.82 -5.68 19.19
CA ALA A 209 3.64 -5.66 20.05
C ALA A 209 2.99 -7.06 20.17
N LEU A 210 2.97 -7.84 19.09
CA LEU A 210 2.51 -9.24 19.13
C LEU A 210 3.42 -10.10 20.02
N ARG A 211 4.75 -9.93 19.94
CA ARG A 211 5.68 -10.67 20.81
C ARG A 211 5.47 -10.34 22.29
N GLN A 212 5.22 -9.08 22.64
CA GLN A 212 4.95 -8.70 24.03
C GLN A 212 3.63 -9.27 24.57
N ILE A 213 2.61 -9.39 23.72
CA ILE A 213 1.29 -9.88 24.14
C ILE A 213 1.18 -11.41 24.10
N LEU A 214 1.70 -12.04 23.04
CA LEU A 214 1.55 -13.48 22.76
C LEU A 214 2.81 -14.29 23.12
N GLY A 215 3.92 -13.62 23.41
CA GLY A 215 5.20 -14.20 23.82
C GLY A 215 6.24 -14.29 22.70
N ASP A 216 7.49 -14.52 23.10
CA ASP A 216 8.68 -14.49 22.24
C ASP A 216 8.72 -15.53 21.11
N LYS A 217 7.81 -16.51 21.14
CA LYS A 217 7.70 -17.53 20.09
C LYS A 217 7.02 -17.02 18.82
N VAL A 218 6.42 -15.83 18.85
CA VAL A 218 5.92 -15.16 17.66
C VAL A 218 7.09 -14.83 16.75
N GLN A 219 7.07 -15.38 15.54
CA GLN A 219 8.05 -15.11 14.49
C GLN A 219 7.32 -14.77 13.21
N GLN A 220 7.80 -13.76 12.49
CA GLN A 220 7.36 -13.48 11.13
C GLN A 220 7.55 -14.71 10.21
N LYS A 221 6.50 -15.05 9.46
CA LYS A 221 6.45 -16.10 8.43
C LYS A 221 6.15 -15.54 7.03
N GLY A 222 5.76 -14.27 6.94
CA GLY A 222 5.50 -13.57 5.69
C GLY A 222 5.13 -12.11 5.95
N SER A 223 5.42 -11.25 4.99
CA SER A 223 5.07 -9.82 5.05
C SER A 223 4.69 -9.33 3.67
N LEU A 224 3.71 -8.43 3.61
CA LEU A 224 3.37 -7.63 2.44
C LEU A 224 3.07 -6.21 2.92
N VAL A 225 3.70 -5.23 2.29
CA VAL A 225 3.58 -3.81 2.59
C VAL A 225 3.30 -3.07 1.29
N GLU A 226 2.08 -2.57 1.18
CA GLU A 226 1.58 -1.78 0.06
C GLU A 226 1.19 -0.38 0.55
N ALA A 227 0.73 0.49 -0.34
CA ALA A 227 0.37 1.85 0.01
C ALA A 227 -0.95 1.93 0.79
N ASP A 228 -1.87 1.00 0.55
CA ASP A 228 -3.22 0.98 1.13
C ASP A 228 -3.33 0.03 2.33
N LYS A 229 -2.38 -0.91 2.51
CA LYS A 229 -2.39 -1.87 3.62
C LYS A 229 -1.03 -2.46 3.95
N LEU A 230 -0.97 -3.10 5.11
CA LEU A 230 0.06 -4.07 5.48
C LEU A 230 -0.56 -5.41 5.86
N ARG A 231 0.24 -6.46 5.71
CA ARG A 231 -0.10 -7.83 6.08
C ARG A 231 1.10 -8.48 6.74
N LEU A 232 0.91 -9.02 7.94
CA LEU A 232 1.93 -9.75 8.68
C LEU A 232 1.43 -11.17 8.97
N ASP A 233 2.18 -12.14 8.49
CA ASP A 233 1.98 -13.55 8.80
C ASP A 233 2.96 -13.94 9.90
N PHE A 234 2.48 -14.61 10.96
CA PHE A 234 3.29 -14.94 12.13
C PHE A 234 2.94 -16.31 12.73
N SER A 235 3.92 -16.91 13.42
CA SER A 235 3.72 -18.19 14.10
C SER A 235 2.91 -18.05 15.38
N HIS A 236 1.73 -18.66 15.40
CA HIS A 236 0.85 -18.76 16.57
C HIS A 236 -0.22 -19.82 16.33
N ASP A 237 -0.48 -20.69 17.30
CA ASP A 237 -1.41 -21.81 17.14
C ASP A 237 -2.87 -21.41 17.37
N GLU A 238 -3.13 -20.57 18.37
CA GLU A 238 -4.48 -20.27 18.86
C GLU A 238 -5.09 -19.04 18.21
N LEU A 239 -6.42 -18.90 18.27
CA LEU A 239 -7.09 -17.66 17.85
C LEU A 239 -6.63 -16.52 18.76
N VAL A 240 -6.12 -15.44 18.18
CA VAL A 240 -5.79 -14.25 18.98
C VAL A 240 -7.11 -13.63 19.44
N SER A 241 -7.30 -13.54 20.75
CA SER A 241 -8.56 -13.04 21.28
C SER A 241 -8.74 -11.57 20.95
N ARG A 242 -10.00 -11.11 20.89
CA ARG A 242 -10.29 -9.70 20.61
C ARG A 242 -9.59 -8.76 21.62
N ALA A 243 -9.56 -9.15 22.89
CA ALA A 243 -8.92 -8.37 23.94
C ALA A 243 -7.39 -8.29 23.76
N GLU A 244 -6.74 -9.33 23.25
CA GLU A 244 -5.31 -9.30 22.91
C GLU A 244 -5.05 -8.43 21.68
N LEU A 245 -5.86 -8.55 20.63
CA LEU A 245 -5.77 -7.68 19.46
C LEU A 245 -5.93 -6.20 19.83
N ASP A 246 -6.88 -5.87 20.70
CA ASP A 246 -7.08 -4.50 21.18
C ASP A 246 -5.86 -3.98 21.98
N LYS A 247 -5.19 -4.84 22.76
CA LYS A 247 -3.93 -4.49 23.45
C LYS A 247 -2.79 -4.26 22.46
N VAL A 248 -2.64 -5.12 21.45
CA VAL A 248 -1.63 -4.98 20.40
C VAL A 248 -1.85 -3.66 19.65
N GLU A 249 -3.06 -3.38 19.19
CA GLU A 249 -3.42 -2.12 18.52
C GLU A 249 -3.13 -0.90 19.40
N ALA A 250 -3.43 -0.98 20.70
CA ALA A 250 -3.14 0.10 21.65
C ALA A 250 -1.63 0.34 21.80
N ILE A 251 -0.81 -0.70 21.96
CA ILE A 251 0.65 -0.58 22.08
C ILE A 251 1.24 0.10 20.86
N VAL A 252 0.86 -0.34 19.66
CA VAL A 252 1.34 0.25 18.40
C VAL A 252 0.99 1.74 18.33
N ASN A 253 -0.26 2.10 18.61
CA ASN A 253 -0.68 3.50 18.62
C ASN A 253 0.00 4.33 19.73
N THR A 254 0.33 3.75 20.89
CA THR A 254 1.11 4.43 21.93
C THR A 254 2.53 4.73 21.45
N GLN A 255 3.20 3.80 20.77
CA GLN A 255 4.53 4.06 20.18
C GLN A 255 4.49 5.16 19.12
N ILE A 256 3.48 5.12 18.25
CA ILE A 256 3.22 6.17 17.25
C ILE A 256 3.05 7.54 17.91
N LEU A 257 2.21 7.64 18.96
CA LEU A 257 1.97 8.88 19.69
C LEU A 257 3.22 9.38 20.43
N GLY A 258 4.10 8.48 20.86
CA GLY A 258 5.41 8.84 21.42
C GLY A 258 6.31 9.56 20.40
N ASN A 259 6.05 9.38 19.10
CA ASN A 259 6.69 10.10 18.00
C ASN A 259 8.23 10.11 18.09
N SER A 260 8.83 9.01 18.54
CA SER A 260 10.28 8.89 18.64
C SER A 260 10.91 8.91 17.24
N GLU A 261 12.20 9.26 17.19
CA GLU A 261 12.99 9.20 15.96
C GLU A 261 13.22 7.74 15.56
N VAL A 262 13.09 7.47 14.26
CA VAL A 262 13.49 6.19 13.65
C VAL A 262 14.95 6.27 13.25
N LYS A 263 15.76 5.35 13.75
CA LYS A 263 17.20 5.34 13.53
C LYS A 263 17.60 4.17 12.66
N THR A 264 18.52 4.42 11.74
CA THR A 264 19.10 3.36 10.91
C THR A 264 20.61 3.45 10.88
N GLU A 265 21.26 2.32 10.92
CA GLU A 265 22.72 2.21 10.86
C GLU A 265 23.14 1.01 10.02
N GLU A 266 24.26 1.14 9.31
CA GLU A 266 24.91 0.01 8.64
C GLU A 266 26.04 -0.51 9.52
N THR A 267 26.07 -1.82 9.73
CA THR A 267 27.06 -2.48 10.59
C THR A 267 27.20 -3.95 10.21
N ASP A 268 28.17 -4.65 10.80
CA ASP A 268 28.31 -6.09 10.62
C ASP A 268 27.24 -6.86 11.40
N ILE A 269 26.95 -8.09 10.98
CA ILE A 269 25.90 -8.92 11.59
C ILE A 269 26.15 -9.20 13.08
N GLU A 270 27.41 -9.36 13.51
CA GLU A 270 27.72 -9.66 14.90
C GLU A 270 27.40 -8.45 15.79
N THR A 271 27.79 -7.26 15.36
CA THR A 271 27.46 -5.99 16.03
C THR A 271 25.96 -5.74 16.06
N ALA A 272 25.25 -6.02 14.97
CA ALA A 272 23.79 -5.89 14.91
C ALA A 272 23.09 -6.80 15.94
N MET A 273 23.46 -8.09 15.99
CA MET A 273 22.89 -9.04 16.94
C MET A 273 23.17 -8.64 18.40
N LYS A 274 24.37 -8.11 18.71
CA LYS A 274 24.70 -7.59 20.05
C LYS A 274 23.83 -6.41 20.48
N LYS A 275 23.29 -5.63 19.52
CA LYS A 275 22.35 -4.54 19.76
C LYS A 275 20.91 -5.00 19.93
N GLY A 276 20.66 -6.31 19.89
CA GLY A 276 19.33 -6.89 19.99
C GLY A 276 18.57 -6.92 18.67
N ALA A 277 19.24 -6.68 17.53
CA ALA A 277 18.59 -6.76 16.24
C ALA A 277 18.08 -8.18 16.00
N MET A 278 16.81 -8.29 15.62
CA MET A 278 16.23 -9.54 15.18
C MET A 278 16.55 -9.76 13.70
N ALA A 279 17.10 -10.93 13.39
CA ALA A 279 17.17 -11.43 12.03
C ALA A 279 15.78 -11.94 11.60
N LEU A 280 15.30 -11.49 10.45
CA LEU A 280 14.06 -11.95 9.85
C LEU A 280 14.26 -13.34 9.23
N PHE A 281 13.23 -14.18 9.34
CA PHE A 281 13.30 -15.57 8.90
C PHE A 281 13.51 -15.69 7.38
N GLY A 282 14.49 -16.50 6.96
CA GLY A 282 14.69 -16.89 5.56
C GLY A 282 15.61 -15.99 4.72
N GLU A 283 16.07 -14.87 5.28
CA GLU A 283 16.94 -13.93 4.58
C GLU A 283 18.42 -14.35 4.66
N LYS A 284 19.15 -14.19 3.56
CA LYS A 284 20.61 -14.29 3.54
C LYS A 284 21.19 -12.88 3.66
N TYR A 285 21.93 -12.64 4.73
CA TYR A 285 22.58 -11.37 4.98
C TYR A 285 23.99 -11.35 4.38
N GLY A 286 24.37 -10.23 3.76
CA GLY A 286 25.73 -9.98 3.32
C GLY A 286 26.64 -9.56 4.48
N ASP A 287 27.86 -9.14 4.15
CA ASP A 287 28.87 -8.73 5.14
C ASP A 287 28.49 -7.46 5.92
N SER A 288 27.62 -6.62 5.33
CA SER A 288 27.02 -5.45 5.97
C SER A 288 25.51 -5.59 6.01
N VAL A 289 24.90 -5.24 7.14
CA VAL A 289 23.45 -5.25 7.37
C VAL A 289 22.98 -3.88 7.83
N ARG A 290 21.74 -3.54 7.46
CA ARG A 290 21.08 -2.32 7.90
C ARG A 290 20.19 -2.62 9.09
N VAL A 291 20.53 -2.05 10.24
CA VAL A 291 19.75 -2.14 11.48
C VAL A 291 18.76 -0.98 11.53
N LEU A 292 17.51 -1.29 11.82
CA LEU A 292 16.42 -0.36 12.04
C LEU A 292 16.02 -0.40 13.51
N SER A 293 16.05 0.76 14.18
CA SER A 293 15.62 0.91 15.57
C SER A 293 14.48 1.90 15.68
N MET A 294 13.40 1.50 16.36
CA MET A 294 12.15 2.26 16.46
C MET A 294 11.57 2.22 17.88
N GLY A 295 10.87 3.29 18.23
CA GLY A 295 10.21 3.43 19.53
C GLY A 295 11.14 3.93 20.63
N ASN A 296 10.56 4.25 21.78
CA ASN A 296 11.35 4.60 22.96
C ASN A 296 12.09 3.35 23.46
N ASP A 297 13.30 3.55 23.99
CA ASP A 297 14.15 2.48 24.51
C ASP A 297 14.39 1.32 23.53
N ASN A 298 14.44 1.62 22.23
CA ASN A 298 14.61 0.63 21.16
C ASN A 298 13.53 -0.46 21.20
N PHE A 299 12.26 -0.06 21.37
CA PHE A 299 11.10 -0.96 21.37
C PHE A 299 11.19 -2.06 20.31
N SER A 300 11.45 -1.70 19.04
CA SER A 300 11.71 -2.65 17.95
C SER A 300 13.11 -2.40 17.37
N VAL A 301 13.91 -3.46 17.24
CA VAL A 301 15.23 -3.45 16.58
C VAL A 301 15.32 -4.63 15.63
N GLU A 302 15.42 -4.36 14.34
CA GLU A 302 15.34 -5.39 13.30
C GLU A 302 16.32 -5.12 12.15
N LEU A 303 16.73 -6.18 11.45
CA LEU A 303 17.47 -6.04 10.19
C LEU A 303 16.48 -5.75 9.07
N CYS A 304 16.51 -4.53 8.52
CA CYS A 304 15.59 -4.13 7.45
C CYS A 304 16.24 -3.21 6.41
N GLY A 305 16.22 -3.65 5.15
CA GLY A 305 16.62 -2.88 3.98
C GLY A 305 15.49 -2.06 3.36
N GLY A 306 14.35 -1.94 4.04
CA GLY A 306 13.19 -1.17 3.58
C GLY A 306 13.29 0.33 3.80
N THR A 307 12.33 1.04 3.22
CA THR A 307 12.13 2.47 3.48
C THR A 307 11.19 2.67 4.66
N HIS A 308 11.52 3.62 5.55
CA HIS A 308 10.80 3.83 6.81
C HIS A 308 10.60 5.30 7.08
N VAL A 309 9.56 5.61 7.86
CA VAL A 309 9.32 6.97 8.35
C VAL A 309 10.51 7.52 9.11
N LYS A 310 10.63 8.86 9.19
CA LYS A 310 11.69 9.50 9.99
C LYS A 310 11.33 9.54 11.47
N ARG A 311 10.04 9.67 11.78
CA ARG A 311 9.52 9.60 13.15
C ARG A 311 8.25 8.78 13.19
N LEU A 312 8.01 8.11 14.31
CA LEU A 312 6.85 7.22 14.43
C LEU A 312 5.50 7.94 14.27
N GLY A 313 5.43 9.23 14.61
CA GLY A 313 4.20 10.01 14.43
C GLY A 313 3.80 10.22 12.97
N ASP A 314 4.75 10.09 12.01
CA ASP A 314 4.47 10.18 10.58
C ASP A 314 3.55 9.05 10.08
N ILE A 315 3.54 7.91 10.79
CA ILE A 315 2.67 6.76 10.50
C ILE A 315 1.19 7.17 10.60
N GLY A 316 0.86 8.07 11.52
CA GLY A 316 -0.52 8.39 11.87
C GLY A 316 -1.23 7.19 12.53
N ARG A 317 -2.55 7.14 12.43
CA ARG A 317 -3.33 6.11 13.14
C ARG A 317 -3.07 4.71 12.59
N PHE A 318 -2.87 3.72 13.46
CA PHE A 318 -2.80 2.31 13.08
C PHE A 318 -4.11 1.59 13.43
N LYS A 319 -4.61 0.75 12.52
CA LYS A 319 -5.85 -0.01 12.72
C LYS A 319 -5.74 -1.44 12.19
N ILE A 320 -6.01 -2.42 13.04
CA ILE A 320 -6.17 -3.83 12.63
C ILE A 320 -7.53 -4.00 11.96
N ILE A 321 -7.52 -4.57 10.75
CA ILE A 321 -8.71 -4.86 9.95
C ILE A 321 -9.22 -6.27 10.22
N SER A 322 -8.31 -7.23 10.20
CA SER A 322 -8.66 -8.65 10.28
C SER A 322 -7.56 -9.44 10.97
N GLU A 323 -7.98 -10.56 11.55
CA GLU A 323 -7.13 -11.63 12.03
C GLU A 323 -7.68 -12.95 11.47
N SER A 324 -6.82 -13.80 10.91
CA SER A 324 -7.23 -15.10 10.35
C SER A 324 -6.12 -16.15 10.42
N SER A 325 -6.51 -17.43 10.45
CA SER A 325 -5.58 -18.55 10.26
C SER A 325 -5.38 -18.81 8.77
N ILE A 326 -4.12 -18.93 8.33
CA ILE A 326 -3.77 -19.21 6.93
C ILE A 326 -3.19 -20.63 6.74
N ALA A 327 -2.63 -21.20 7.80
CA ALA A 327 -2.15 -22.58 7.87
C ALA A 327 -2.07 -23.03 9.33
N ALA A 328 -1.83 -24.32 9.57
CA ALA A 328 -1.58 -24.82 10.93
C ALA A 328 -0.38 -24.08 11.56
N GLY A 329 -0.60 -23.48 12.73
CA GLY A 329 0.41 -22.71 13.46
C GLY A 329 0.79 -21.37 12.84
N ILE A 330 0.06 -20.88 11.81
CA ILE A 330 0.33 -19.60 11.16
C ILE A 330 -0.94 -18.75 11.08
N ARG A 331 -0.82 -17.52 11.55
CA ARG A 331 -1.88 -16.52 11.58
C ARG A 331 -1.48 -15.29 10.79
N ARG A 332 -2.47 -14.52 10.37
CA ARG A 332 -2.34 -13.31 9.57
C ARG A 332 -3.08 -12.17 10.23
N ILE A 333 -2.41 -11.04 10.35
CA ILE A 333 -3.05 -9.75 10.59
C ILE A 333 -2.97 -8.91 9.32
N GLU A 334 -4.10 -8.32 8.94
CA GLU A 334 -4.14 -7.21 7.98
C GLU A 334 -4.46 -5.92 8.72
N ALA A 335 -3.77 -4.85 8.38
CA ALA A 335 -3.92 -3.56 9.02
C ALA A 335 -3.70 -2.41 8.02
N ILE A 336 -4.16 -1.22 8.40
CA ILE A 336 -3.99 0.01 7.63
C ILE A 336 -3.47 1.13 8.53
N THR A 337 -2.84 2.15 7.93
CA THR A 337 -2.28 3.29 8.67
C THR A 337 -2.80 4.64 8.18
N GLY A 338 -2.39 5.72 8.84
CA GLY A 338 -2.56 7.09 8.38
C GLY A 338 -4.02 7.51 8.19
N ILE A 339 -4.27 8.14 7.03
CA ILE A 339 -5.57 8.71 6.70
C ILE A 339 -6.61 7.63 6.44
N ASP A 340 -6.22 6.48 5.91
CA ASP A 340 -7.13 5.39 5.56
C ASP A 340 -7.69 4.75 6.83
N ALA A 341 -6.85 4.56 7.86
CA ALA A 341 -7.28 4.13 9.19
C ALA A 341 -8.30 5.11 9.81
N TYR A 342 -8.06 6.41 9.68
CA TYR A 342 -9.00 7.44 10.14
C TYR A 342 -10.32 7.40 9.36
N GLN A 343 -10.27 7.22 8.04
CA GLN A 343 -11.47 7.16 7.20
C GLN A 343 -12.33 5.95 7.54
N LEU A 344 -11.73 4.80 7.80
CA LEU A 344 -12.43 3.60 8.24
C LEU A 344 -13.18 3.82 9.56
N ASP A 345 -12.56 4.49 10.53
CA ASP A 345 -13.22 4.84 11.79
C ASP A 345 -14.42 5.79 11.55
N LYS A 346 -14.28 6.78 10.67
CA LYS A 346 -15.40 7.68 10.34
C LYS A 346 -16.53 6.96 9.62
N GLN A 347 -16.23 5.96 8.79
CA GLN A 347 -17.24 5.10 8.18
C GLN A 347 -17.96 4.27 9.24
N THR A 348 -17.21 3.65 10.15
CA THR A 348 -17.77 2.86 11.27
C THR A 348 -18.68 3.70 12.17
N GLU A 349 -18.23 4.91 12.54
CA GLU A 349 -19.04 5.88 13.30
C GLU A 349 -20.31 6.27 12.54
N GLY A 350 -20.21 6.46 11.21
CA GLY A 350 -21.36 6.72 10.34
C GLY A 350 -22.40 5.61 10.39
N SER A 351 -21.97 4.35 10.25
CA SER A 351 -22.84 3.17 10.32
C SER A 351 -23.50 3.03 11.68
N LEU A 352 -22.78 3.23 12.79
CA LEU A 352 -23.35 3.18 14.14
C LEU A 352 -24.42 4.25 14.35
N ASN A 353 -24.18 5.48 13.85
CA ASN A 353 -25.17 6.55 13.92
C ASN A 353 -26.41 6.26 13.07
N GLN A 354 -26.26 5.63 11.91
CA GLN A 354 -27.41 5.18 11.11
C GLN A 354 -28.25 4.16 11.86
N ILE A 355 -27.63 3.16 12.51
CA ILE A 355 -28.34 2.17 13.33
C ILE A 355 -29.03 2.84 14.53
N ALA A 356 -28.36 3.80 15.18
CA ALA A 356 -28.96 4.57 16.28
C ALA A 356 -30.22 5.32 15.84
N ASN A 357 -30.18 5.95 14.66
CA ASN A 357 -31.33 6.65 14.09
C ASN A 357 -32.49 5.69 13.76
N LEU A 358 -32.20 4.55 13.14
CA LEU A 358 -33.22 3.53 12.82
C LEU A 358 -33.89 2.97 14.09
N THR A 359 -33.12 2.80 15.17
CA THR A 359 -33.64 2.34 16.46
C THR A 359 -34.25 3.46 17.31
N LYS A 360 -34.25 4.71 16.84
CA LYS A 360 -34.68 5.91 17.60
C LYS A 360 -33.97 5.98 18.96
N SER A 361 -32.66 5.82 18.94
CA SER A 361 -31.80 5.83 20.13
C SER A 361 -31.03 7.14 20.22
N SER A 362 -30.89 7.67 21.43
CA SER A 362 -30.16 8.91 21.70
C SER A 362 -28.64 8.71 21.77
N ASP A 363 -28.19 7.47 21.94
CA ASP A 363 -26.77 7.11 22.00
C ASP A 363 -26.53 5.63 21.58
N ILE A 364 -25.26 5.28 21.42
CA ILE A 364 -24.83 3.93 21.01
C ILE A 364 -25.19 2.89 22.09
N ALA A 365 -25.11 3.23 23.38
CA ALA A 365 -25.40 2.28 24.45
C ALA A 365 -26.88 1.86 24.45
N GLN A 366 -27.79 2.80 24.21
CA GLN A 366 -29.21 2.53 24.01
C GLN A 366 -29.45 1.74 22.72
N THR A 367 -28.70 2.06 21.66
CA THR A 367 -28.76 1.33 20.39
C THR A 367 -28.44 -0.14 20.60
N VAL A 368 -27.32 -0.46 21.26
CA VAL A 368 -26.91 -1.84 21.58
C VAL A 368 -28.02 -2.57 22.35
N LYS A 369 -28.55 -1.98 23.42
CA LYS A 369 -29.63 -2.57 24.23
C LYS A 369 -30.91 -2.90 23.46
N LYS A 370 -31.15 -2.24 22.32
CA LYS A 370 -32.34 -2.50 21.49
C LYS A 370 -32.14 -3.58 20.43
N VAL A 371 -30.88 -3.89 20.08
CA VAL A 371 -30.54 -4.83 19.00
C VAL A 371 -29.93 -6.14 19.50
N THR A 372 -29.50 -6.17 20.77
CA THR A 372 -29.17 -7.38 21.53
C THR A 372 -30.36 -7.80 22.37
#